data_AF-A0A523V1V9-F1
#
_entry.id   AF-A0A523V1V9-F1
#
_cell.length_a   1.000
_cell.length_b   1.000
_cell.length_c   1.000
_cell.angle_alpha   90.00
_cell.angle_beta   90.00
_cell.angle_gamma   90.00
#
_symmetry.space_group_name_H-M   'P 1'
#
loop_
_entity.id
_entity.type
_entity.pdbx_description
1 polymer ?
#
loop_
_entity_poly.entity_id
_entity_poly.type
_entity_poly.pdbx_seq_one_letter_code
_entity_poly.pdbx_strand_id
1 'polypeptide(L)'
;MGVPVLNILFGFVVGWYGTRRAQALYKDWKKRLPKIFIYSLFCAGVTLVVMLAIWGRTIPMIFDSAADFKNFGHPMILFDQRLSFIGWLVLMIVISPFLQLMDSIFSAFITIAVTQSEA
;
A
#
# COMPACT_ATOMS: atom_id res chain seq x y z
N MET A 1 6.88 -6.65 10.44
CA MET A 1 5.80 -6.83 9.44
C MET A 1 4.59 -5.89 9.62
N GLY A 2 4.59 -4.94 10.58
CA GLY A 2 3.40 -4.11 10.85
C GLY A 2 2.95 -3.21 9.70
N VAL A 3 3.89 -2.53 9.03
CA VAL A 3 3.59 -1.57 7.95
C VAL A 3 2.88 -2.22 6.74
N PRO A 4 3.36 -3.34 6.16
CA PRO A 4 2.63 -4.02 5.09
C PRO A 4 1.20 -4.42 5.47
N VAL A 5 1.02 -4.97 6.68
CA VAL A 5 -0.30 -5.41 7.17
C VAL A 5 -1.24 -4.23 7.34
N LEU A 6 -0.77 -3.12 7.90
CA LEU A 6 -1.57 -1.91 8.04
C LEU A 6 -1.97 -1.34 6.68
N ASN A 7 -1.07 -1.36 5.70
CA ASN A 7 -1.36 -0.91 4.34
C ASN A 7 -2.43 -1.78 3.65
N ILE A 8 -2.37 -3.10 3.85
CA ILE A 8 -3.40 -4.04 3.35
C ILE A 8 -4.76 -3.69 3.96
N LEU A 9 -4.84 -3.65 5.29
CA LEU A 9 -6.09 -3.35 6.00
C LEU A 9 -6.65 -1.98 5.63
N PHE A 10 -5.77 -0.97 5.53
CA PHE A 10 -6.17 0.36 5.11
C PHE A 10 -6.67 0.39 3.66
N GLY A 11 -6.04 -0.37 2.77
CA GLY A 11 -6.51 -0.57 1.40
C GLY A 11 -7.95 -1.09 1.35
N PHE A 12 -8.28 -2.11 2.16
CA PHE A 12 -9.65 -2.62 2.25
C PHE A 12 -10.66 -1.55 2.65
N VAL A 13 -10.35 -0.74 3.67
CA VAL A 13 -11.22 0.33 4.17
C VAL A 13 -11.43 1.41 3.10
N VAL A 14 -10.35 1.83 2.44
CA VAL A 14 -10.39 2.85 1.39
C VAL A 14 -11.20 2.36 0.19
N GLY A 15 -11.01 1.11 -0.24
CA GLY A 15 -11.75 0.51 -1.34
C GLY A 15 -13.26 0.43 -1.09
N TRP A 16 -13.64 -0.04 0.10
CA TRP A 16 -15.05 -0.12 0.52
C TRP A 16 -15.70 1.27 0.60
N TYR A 17 -15.08 2.19 1.35
CA TYR A 17 -15.62 3.54 1.55
C TYR A 17 -15.69 4.34 0.24
N GLY A 18 -14.63 4.28 -0.58
CA GLY A 18 -14.58 4.94 -1.88
C GLY A 18 -15.66 4.44 -2.83
N THR A 19 -15.94 3.13 -2.80
CA THR A 19 -16.99 2.51 -3.62
C THR A 19 -18.38 2.91 -3.17
N ARG A 20 -18.69 2.81 -1.87
CA ARG A 20 -19.98 3.23 -1.31
C ARG A 20 -20.26 4.70 -1.63
N ARG A 21 -19.24 5.56 -1.52
CA ARG A 21 -19.37 6.99 -1.87
C ARG A 21 -19.60 7.21 -3.37
N ALA A 22 -18.86 6.50 -4.23
CA ALA A 22 -19.02 6.58 -5.68
C ALA A 22 -20.40 6.09 -6.15
N GLN A 23 -20.94 5.03 -5.53
CA GLN A 23 -22.28 4.51 -5.81
C GLN A 23 -23.37 5.53 -5.46
N ALA A 24 -23.22 6.26 -4.34
CA ALA A 24 -24.16 7.28 -3.92
C ALA A 24 -24.14 8.53 -4.85
N LEU A 25 -22.98 8.87 -5.41
CA LEU A 25 -22.82 10.08 -6.24
C LEU A 25 -23.10 9.86 -7.73
N TYR A 26 -22.79 8.68 -8.26
CA TYR A 26 -22.90 8.38 -9.68
C TYR A 26 -23.83 7.18 -9.86
N LYS A 27 -24.79 7.25 -10.79
CA LYS A 27 -25.65 6.09 -11.13
C LYS A 27 -24.99 5.13 -12.13
N ASP A 28 -24.17 5.67 -13.03
CA ASP A 28 -23.52 4.92 -14.11
C ASP A 28 -22.18 4.30 -13.66
N TRP A 29 -22.02 2.99 -13.88
CA TRP A 29 -20.81 2.23 -13.56
C TRP A 29 -19.57 2.76 -14.29
N LYS A 30 -19.72 3.26 -15.52
CA LYS A 30 -18.61 3.82 -16.33
C LYS A 30 -17.99 5.05 -15.68
N LYS A 31 -18.77 5.78 -14.88
CA LYS A 31 -18.32 6.96 -14.14
C LYS A 31 -17.79 6.63 -12.74
N ARG A 32 -18.23 5.51 -12.16
CA ARG A 32 -17.80 5.04 -10.82
C ARG A 32 -16.36 4.50 -10.83
N LEU A 33 -16.05 3.60 -11.76
CA LEU A 33 -14.75 2.89 -11.80
C LEU A 33 -13.53 3.83 -11.87
N PRO A 34 -13.49 4.83 -12.77
CA PRO A 34 -12.35 5.74 -12.83
C PRO A 34 -12.15 6.52 -11.54
N LYS A 35 -13.24 6.86 -10.83
CA LYS A 35 -13.16 7.59 -9.55
C LYS A 35 -12.60 6.72 -8.43
N ILE A 36 -13.05 5.47 -8.35
CA ILE A 36 -12.51 4.48 -7.40
C ILE A 36 -11.01 4.27 -7.65
N PHE A 37 -10.62 4.13 -8.93
CA PHE A 37 -9.21 3.98 -9.29
C PHE A 37 -8.38 5.20 -8.90
N ILE A 38 -8.86 6.41 -9.20
CA ILE A 38 -8.19 7.67 -8.80
C ILE A 38 -8.05 7.76 -7.28
N TYR A 39 -9.08 7.43 -6.51
CA TYR A 39 -8.99 7.45 -5.04
C TYR A 39 -7.97 6.44 -4.51
N SER A 40 -7.96 5.23 -5.08
CA SER A 40 -7.03 4.18 -4.69
C SER A 40 -5.58 4.58 -5.05
N LEU A 41 -5.38 5.14 -6.25
CA LEU A 41 -4.07 5.61 -6.71
C LEU A 41 -3.57 6.80 -5.88
N PHE A 42 -4.44 7.76 -5.59
CA PHE A 42 -4.09 8.91 -4.75
C PHE A 42 -3.69 8.45 -3.35
N CYS A 43 -4.45 7.53 -2.76
CA CYS A 43 -4.16 6.98 -1.44
C CYS A 43 -2.83 6.23 -1.39
N ALA A 44 -2.57 5.37 -2.39
CA ALA A 44 -1.30 4.67 -2.52
C ALA A 44 -0.13 5.65 -2.76
N GLY A 45 -0.34 6.70 -3.57
CA GLY A 45 0.66 7.75 -3.82
C GLY A 45 1.01 8.53 -2.56
N VAL A 46 0.01 8.95 -1.77
CA VAL A 46 0.25 9.59 -0.46
C VAL A 46 1.02 8.65 0.45
N THR A 47 0.66 7.37 0.48
CA THR A 47 1.35 6.39 1.33
C THR A 47 2.78 6.17 0.87
N LEU A 48 3.05 6.11 -0.44
CA LEU A 48 4.39 6.05 -1.01
C LEU A 48 5.24 7.25 -0.56
N VAL A 49 4.70 8.48 -0.62
CA VAL A 49 5.40 9.69 -0.16
C VAL A 49 5.71 9.62 1.33
N VAL A 50 4.76 9.16 2.15
CA VAL A 50 4.97 9.00 3.60
C VAL A 50 6.05 7.94 3.88
N MET A 51 6.03 6.80 3.17
CA MET A 51 7.05 5.76 3.33
C MET A 51 8.43 6.24 2.88
N LEU A 52 8.51 7.02 1.80
CA LEU A 52 9.75 7.68 1.38
C LEU A 52 10.24 8.69 2.42
N ALA A 53 9.36 9.45 3.07
CA ALA A 53 9.77 10.39 4.11
C ALA A 53 10.32 9.68 5.37
N ILE A 54 9.68 8.58 5.78
CA ILE A 54 10.06 7.82 6.99
C ILE A 54 11.33 6.98 6.74
N TRP A 55 11.36 6.23 5.65
CA TRP A 55 12.39 5.24 5.34
C TRP A 55 13.42 5.71 4.31
N GLY A 56 13.13 6.74 3.52
CA GLY A 56 14.07 7.26 2.52
C GLY A 56 15.38 7.76 3.12
N ARG A 57 15.33 8.29 4.35
CA ARG A 57 16.52 8.72 5.11
C ARG A 57 17.51 7.58 5.41
N THR A 58 17.06 6.32 5.37
CA THR A 58 17.91 5.15 5.62
C THR A 58 18.45 4.53 4.33
N ILE A 59 18.07 5.04 3.15
CA ILE A 59 18.63 4.61 1.86
C ILE A 59 20.15 4.84 1.76
N PRO A 60 20.71 5.98 2.20
CA PRO A 60 22.16 6.21 2.13
C PRO A 60 22.99 5.17 2.90
N MET A 61 22.42 4.54 3.94
CA MET A 61 23.11 3.47 4.71
C MET A 61 23.50 2.28 3.84
N ILE A 62 22.83 2.05 2.69
CA ILE A 62 23.19 0.96 1.76
C ILE A 62 24.60 1.14 1.18
N PHE A 63 25.07 2.39 1.06
CA PHE A 63 26.36 2.74 0.47
C PHE A 63 27.46 2.94 1.52
N ASP A 64 27.10 2.95 2.80
CA ASP A 64 28.04 3.07 3.91
C ASP A 64 28.56 1.69 4.32
N SER A 65 29.88 1.49 4.21
CA SER A 65 30.55 0.25 4.61
C SER A 65 30.66 0.09 6.12
N ALA A 66 30.47 1.16 6.90
CA ALA A 66 30.46 1.15 8.36
C ALA A 66 29.05 1.02 8.97
N ALA A 67 28.00 0.93 8.14
CA ALA A 67 26.63 0.84 8.63
C ALA A 67 26.36 -0.48 9.38
N ASP A 68 25.77 -0.37 10.57
CA ASP A 68 25.38 -1.51 11.39
C ASP A 68 23.99 -2.02 10.98
N PHE A 69 23.95 -2.92 10.00
CA PHE A 69 22.72 -3.59 9.57
C PHE A 69 22.19 -4.59 10.60
N LYS A 70 23.07 -5.17 11.43
CA LYS A 70 22.70 -6.23 12.38
C LYS A 70 21.81 -5.70 13.50
N ASN A 71 22.12 -4.51 14.02
CA ASN A 71 21.37 -3.90 15.12
C ASN A 71 20.25 -2.95 14.65
N PHE A 72 20.04 -2.81 13.33
CA PHE A 72 19.01 -1.97 12.76
C PHE A 72 17.58 -2.48 13.04
N GLY A 73 17.42 -3.77 13.35
CA GLY A 73 16.12 -4.36 13.74
C GLY A 73 15.21 -4.76 12.56
N HIS A 74 15.77 -4.84 11.35
CA HIS A 74 15.04 -5.42 10.21
C HIS A 74 15.02 -6.95 10.30
N PRO A 75 13.94 -7.62 9.84
CA PRO A 75 13.93 -9.07 9.75
C PRO A 75 15.00 -9.57 8.77
N MET A 76 15.54 -10.75 9.05
CA MET A 76 16.44 -11.45 8.14
C MET A 76 15.60 -12.15 7.06
N ILE A 77 15.36 -11.45 5.95
CA ILE A 77 14.56 -11.96 4.82
C ILE A 77 15.43 -12.81 3.89
N LEU A 78 16.71 -12.44 3.76
CA LEU A 78 17.72 -13.09 2.93
C LEU A 78 18.91 -13.52 3.79
N PHE A 79 19.75 -14.42 3.26
CA PHE A 79 20.90 -14.95 3.99
C PHE A 79 21.97 -13.91 4.32
N ASP A 80 21.99 -12.80 3.59
CA ASP A 80 22.89 -11.67 3.80
C ASP A 80 22.16 -10.49 4.48
N GLN A 81 22.84 -9.81 5.41
CA GLN A 81 22.26 -8.71 6.18
C GLN A 81 21.97 -7.48 5.33
N ARG A 82 22.89 -7.14 4.41
CA ARG A 82 22.73 -5.99 3.52
C ARG A 82 21.62 -6.25 2.50
N LEU A 83 21.57 -7.44 1.93
CA LEU A 83 20.45 -7.82 1.05
C LEU A 83 19.11 -7.84 1.79
N SER A 84 19.08 -8.33 3.03
CA SER A 84 17.87 -8.29 3.86
C SER A 84 17.39 -6.86 4.11
N PHE A 85 18.31 -5.93 4.38
CA PHE A 85 17.99 -4.53 4.56
C PHE A 85 17.40 -3.90 3.28
N ILE A 86 18.01 -4.17 2.12
CA ILE A 86 17.50 -3.70 0.82
C ILE A 86 16.10 -4.26 0.56
N GLY A 87 15.91 -5.57 0.72
CA GLY A 87 14.61 -6.23 0.53
C GLY A 87 13.55 -5.65 1.49
N TRP A 88 13.95 -5.36 2.71
CA TRP A 88 13.07 -4.72 3.69
C TRP A 88 12.71 -3.28 3.32
N LEU A 89 13.64 -2.47 2.81
CA LEU A 89 13.32 -1.12 2.31
C LEU A 89 12.38 -1.16 1.10
N VAL A 90 12.61 -2.07 0.16
CA VAL A 90 11.72 -2.29 -0.99
C VAL A 90 10.32 -2.69 -0.50
N LEU A 91 10.25 -3.57 0.51
CA LEU A 91 8.99 -3.98 1.11
C LEU A 91 8.24 -2.79 1.73
N MET A 92 8.94 -1.95 2.49
CA MET A 92 8.34 -0.82 3.18
C MET A 92 7.92 0.31 2.23
N ILE A 93 8.77 0.65 1.27
CA ILE A 93 8.60 1.84 0.43
C ILE A 93 7.73 1.52 -0.79
N VAL A 94 7.95 0.39 -1.46
CA VAL A 94 7.35 0.13 -2.78
C VAL A 94 6.23 -0.90 -2.68
N ILE A 95 6.51 -2.06 -2.09
CA ILE A 95 5.55 -3.16 -2.05
C ILE A 95 4.35 -2.79 -1.17
N SER A 96 4.56 -2.16 -0.01
CA SER A 96 3.45 -1.84 0.89
C SER A 96 2.42 -0.89 0.27
N PRO A 97 2.78 0.25 -0.36
CA PRO A 97 1.80 1.10 -1.05
C PRO A 97 1.18 0.42 -2.29
N PHE A 98 1.93 -0.45 -2.96
CA PHE A 98 1.41 -1.22 -4.08
C PHE A 98 0.35 -2.24 -3.65
N LEU A 99 0.58 -2.96 -2.55
CA LEU A 99 -0.41 -3.87 -1.97
C LEU A 99 -1.67 -3.12 -1.56
N GLN A 100 -1.54 -1.98 -0.90
CA GLN A 100 -2.68 -1.12 -0.56
C GLN A 100 -3.50 -0.70 -1.79
N LEU A 101 -2.85 -0.37 -2.92
CA LEU A 101 -3.55 -0.09 -4.18
C LEU A 101 -4.34 -1.31 -4.64
N MET A 102 -3.72 -2.49 -4.66
CA MET A 102 -4.37 -3.73 -5.07
C MET A 102 -5.55 -4.08 -4.17
N ASP A 103 -5.39 -3.97 -2.85
CA ASP A 103 -6.44 -4.27 -1.87
C ASP A 103 -7.59 -3.26 -1.93
N SER A 104 -7.30 -1.99 -2.22
CA SER A 104 -8.33 -0.97 -2.46
C SER A 104 -9.18 -1.31 -3.68
N ILE A 105 -8.54 -1.71 -4.78
CA ILE A 105 -9.23 -2.11 -6.00
C ILE A 105 -10.02 -3.40 -5.77
N PHE A 106 -9.42 -4.39 -5.12
CA PHE A 106 -10.06 -5.67 -4.80
C PHE A 106 -11.28 -5.49 -3.89
N SER A 107 -11.15 -4.73 -2.81
CA SER A 107 -12.25 -4.39 -1.90
C SER A 107 -13.37 -3.63 -2.61
N ALA A 108 -13.03 -2.75 -3.57
CA ALA A 108 -14.02 -2.09 -4.40
C ALA A 108 -14.83 -3.09 -5.25
N PHE A 109 -14.17 -4.06 -5.88
CA PHE A 109 -14.85 -5.11 -6.65
C PHE A 109 -15.78 -5.96 -5.77
N ILE A 110 -15.32 -6.40 -4.60
CA ILE A 110 -16.16 -7.12 -3.63
C ILE A 110 -17.36 -6.27 -3.23
N THR A 111 -17.14 -5.00 -2.90
CA THR A 111 -18.21 -4.09 -2.46
C THR A 111 -19.27 -3.93 -3.54
N ILE A 112 -18.87 -3.80 -4.81
CA ILE A 112 -19.82 -3.74 -5.93
C ILE A 112 -20.60 -5.05 -6.04
N ALA A 113 -19.93 -6.21 -6.00
CA ALA A 113 -20.56 -7.52 -6.12
C ALA A 113 -21.60 -7.77 -5.01
N VAL A 114 -21.25 -7.48 -3.76
CA VAL A 114 -22.15 -7.61 -2.61
C VAL A 114 -23.36 -6.67 -2.74
N THR A 115 -23.14 -5.41 -3.12
CA THR A 115 -24.25 -4.44 -3.24
C THR A 115 -25.20 -4.78 -4.39
N GLN A 116 -24.72 -5.47 -5.44
CA GLN A 116 -25.59 -5.94 -6.53
C GLN A 116 -26.43 -7.15 -6.13
N SER A 117 -25.95 -8.01 -5.23
CA SER A 117 -26.76 -9.14 -4.72
C SER A 117 -27.87 -8.73 -3.75
N GLU A 118 -27.79 -7.51 -3.19
CA GLU A 118 -28.78 -6.97 -2.25
C GLU A 118 -29.92 -6.19 -2.94
N ALA A 119 -29.81 -5.94 -4.26
CA ALA A 119 -30.73 -5.12 -5.06
C ALA A 119 -31.66 -5.96 -5.94
#